data_AF-A0A7M2ADB9-F1
#
_entry.id   AF-A0A7M2ADB9-F1
#
_cell.length_a   1.000
_cell.length_b   1.000
_cell.length_c   1.000
_cell.angle_alpha   90.00
_cell.angle_beta   90.00
_cell.angle_gamma   90.00
#
_symmetry.space_group_name_H-M   'P 1'
#
loop_
_entity.id
_entity.type
_entity.pdbx_description
1 polymer ?
#
loop_
_entity_poly.entity_id
_entity_poly.type
_entity_poly.pdbx_seq_one_letter_code
_entity_poly.pdbx_strand_id
1 'polypeptide(L)'
;MSRQKAKESILKAHELKNANTGVYRQFNDKLREEINAIKGDRDLSEEGRANRIAKVRETRGKELLQMAYRRHREFKALLADARKNAEAVIYSDIPKPDQTKIERFDESFRKLRTELMLARDGKAAAQKLTQFIEGVDERYFHHKISEAYADLSTSVLTLDNSSGMRLALSQQYDNLNASYESPDAEAARNSLDTANDMEQSQFFLKVVEDSVREGLGVRYSSFINNTESYYSYHEDERPADDAPATNN
;
A
#
# COMPACT_ATOMS: atom_id res chain seq x y z
N MET A 1 -12.60 -14.43 1.85
CA MET A 1 -12.83 -13.70 0.57
C MET A 1 -12.05 -12.38 0.48
N SER A 2 -12.03 -11.53 1.51
CA SER A 2 -11.33 -10.22 1.46
C SER A 2 -9.82 -10.31 1.16
N ARG A 3 -9.10 -11.26 1.79
CA ARG A 3 -7.67 -11.51 1.50
C ARG A 3 -7.37 -11.76 0.01
N GLN A 4 -8.19 -12.62 -0.62
CA GLN A 4 -8.02 -12.96 -2.03
C GLN A 4 -8.25 -11.74 -2.92
N LYS A 5 -9.25 -10.91 -2.60
CA LYS A 5 -9.51 -9.65 -3.31
C LYS A 5 -8.36 -8.65 -3.18
N ALA A 6 -7.74 -8.53 -2.00
CA ALA A 6 -6.58 -7.68 -1.81
C ALA A 6 -5.42 -8.10 -2.73
N LYS A 7 -5.10 -9.40 -2.73
CA LYS A 7 -4.05 -9.97 -3.59
C LYS A 7 -4.36 -9.80 -5.08
N GLU A 8 -5.58 -10.07 -5.51
CA GLU A 8 -6.00 -9.90 -6.91
C GLU A 8 -5.89 -8.44 -7.38
N SER A 9 -6.23 -7.49 -6.51
CA SER A 9 -6.13 -6.06 -6.83
C SER A 9 -4.67 -5.62 -7.00
N ILE A 10 -3.76 -6.13 -6.17
CA ILE A 10 -2.31 -5.90 -6.31
C ILE A 10 -1.77 -6.50 -7.62
N LEU A 11 -2.17 -7.75 -7.95
CA LEU A 11 -1.75 -8.39 -9.19
C LEU A 11 -2.19 -7.59 -10.42
N LYS A 12 -3.45 -7.15 -10.46
CA LYS A 12 -3.96 -6.30 -11.53
C LYS A 12 -3.23 -4.96 -11.60
N ALA A 13 -2.92 -4.34 -10.45
CA ALA A 13 -2.15 -3.10 -10.42
C ALA A 13 -0.73 -3.30 -11.00
N HIS A 14 -0.09 -4.43 -10.69
CA HIS A 14 1.21 -4.81 -11.25
C HIS A 14 1.14 -5.03 -12.75
N GLU A 15 0.15 -5.79 -13.22
CA GLU A 15 -0.09 -6.05 -14.64
C GLU A 15 -0.32 -4.74 -15.41
N LEU A 16 -1.15 -3.85 -14.87
CA LEU A 16 -1.42 -2.54 -15.46
C LEU A 16 -0.15 -1.71 -15.58
N LYS A 17 0.65 -1.65 -14.50
CA LYS A 17 1.93 -0.94 -14.47
C LYS A 17 2.94 -1.52 -15.46
N ASN A 18 3.06 -2.85 -15.55
CA ASN A 18 3.97 -3.52 -16.46
C ASN A 18 3.54 -3.35 -17.93
N ALA A 19 2.24 -3.36 -18.21
CA ALA A 19 1.68 -3.15 -19.53
C ALA A 19 1.90 -1.71 -20.06
N ASN A 20 2.09 -0.72 -19.19
CA ASN A 20 2.28 0.68 -19.57
C ASN A 20 3.40 0.89 -20.58
N THR A 21 4.52 0.18 -20.43
CA THR A 21 5.67 0.30 -21.35
C THR A 21 5.29 -0.15 -22.76
N GLY A 22 4.48 -1.21 -22.89
CA GLY A 22 3.98 -1.69 -24.18
C GLY A 22 3.00 -0.72 -24.82
N VAL A 23 2.06 -0.19 -24.03
CA VAL A 23 1.09 0.83 -24.49
C VAL A 23 1.82 2.09 -24.96
N TYR A 24 2.80 2.56 -24.18
CA TYR A 24 3.62 3.71 -24.56
C TYR A 24 4.42 3.47 -25.85
N ARG A 25 5.00 2.27 -26.01
CA ARG A 25 5.74 1.92 -27.23
C ARG A 25 4.85 2.06 -28.47
N GLN A 26 3.65 1.49 -28.43
CA GLN A 26 2.69 1.60 -29.53
C GLN A 26 2.29 3.05 -29.83
N PHE A 27 2.11 3.87 -28.78
CA PHE A 27 1.87 5.30 -28.95
C PHE A 27 3.05 6.00 -29.63
N ASN A 28 4.28 5.71 -29.19
CA ASN A 28 5.49 6.34 -29.71
C ASN A 28 5.80 5.94 -31.16
N ASP A 29 5.51 4.69 -31.54
CA ASP A 29 5.69 4.21 -32.91
C ASP A 29 4.78 5.01 -33.87
N LYS A 30 3.49 5.18 -33.53
CA LYS A 30 2.56 6.00 -34.31
C LYS A 30 2.99 7.47 -34.40
N LEU A 31 3.44 8.05 -33.28
CA LEU A 31 3.97 9.41 -33.26
C LEU A 31 5.16 9.57 -34.23
N ARG A 32 6.08 8.61 -34.23
CA ARG A 32 7.25 8.61 -35.12
C ARG A 32 6.85 8.48 -36.59
N GLU A 33 5.89 7.60 -36.90
CA GLU A 33 5.35 7.43 -38.25
C GLU A 33 4.75 8.75 -38.78
N GLU A 34 3.94 9.45 -37.99
CA GLU A 34 3.34 10.73 -38.35
C GLU A 34 4.38 11.83 -38.57
N ILE A 35 5.36 11.95 -37.68
CA ILE A 35 6.43 12.92 -37.81
C ILE A 35 7.27 12.63 -39.07
N ASN A 36 7.57 11.36 -39.34
CA ASN A 36 8.34 10.97 -40.52
C ASN A 36 7.57 11.22 -41.81
N ALA A 37 6.26 11.00 -41.83
CA ALA A 37 5.41 11.34 -42.97
C ALA A 37 5.46 12.84 -43.28
N ILE A 38 5.38 13.70 -42.25
CA ILE A 38 5.50 15.16 -42.43
C ILE A 38 6.89 15.56 -42.92
N LYS A 39 7.95 14.93 -42.41
CA LYS A 39 9.32 15.20 -42.87
C LYS A 39 9.55 14.77 -44.33
N GLY A 40 8.85 13.73 -44.79
CA GLY A 40 8.92 13.23 -46.16
C GLY A 40 8.07 14.02 -47.16
N ASP A 41 7.14 14.86 -46.69
CA ASP A 41 6.19 15.61 -47.51
C ASP A 41 6.90 16.71 -48.31
N ARG A 42 7.05 16.48 -49.63
CA ARG A 42 7.73 17.40 -50.56
C ARG A 42 6.93 18.67 -50.85
N ASP A 43 5.64 18.70 -50.53
CA ASP A 43 4.77 19.84 -50.79
C ASP A 43 4.84 20.89 -49.67
N LEU A 44 5.60 20.62 -48.62
CA LEU A 44 5.82 21.53 -47.49
C LEU A 44 7.18 22.22 -47.52
N SER A 45 7.15 23.53 -47.30
CA SER A 45 8.34 24.29 -46.91
C SER A 45 8.89 23.82 -45.55
N GLU A 46 10.14 24.15 -45.25
CA GLU A 46 10.76 23.82 -43.96
C GLU A 46 9.96 24.39 -42.77
N GLU A 47 9.52 25.64 -42.88
CA GLU A 47 8.66 26.28 -41.87
C GLU A 47 7.29 25.57 -41.77
N GLY A 48 6.70 25.19 -42.91
CA GLY A 48 5.45 24.42 -42.94
C GLY A 48 5.57 23.07 -42.24
N ARG A 49 6.68 22.35 -42.46
CA ARG A 49 6.98 21.08 -41.75
C ARG A 49 7.14 21.29 -40.26
N ALA A 50 7.91 22.31 -39.85
CA ALA A 50 8.12 22.62 -38.44
C ALA A 50 6.78 22.92 -37.72
N ASN A 51 5.94 23.74 -38.33
CA ASN A 51 4.61 24.09 -37.81
C ASN A 51 3.68 22.88 -37.72
N ARG A 52 3.67 22.00 -38.74
CA ARG A 52 2.86 20.76 -38.69
C ARG A 52 3.37 19.79 -37.62
N ILE A 53 4.68 19.59 -37.50
CA ILE A 53 5.27 18.73 -36.46
C ILE A 53 4.92 19.26 -35.06
N ALA A 54 5.00 20.58 -34.85
CA ALA A 54 4.62 21.19 -33.57
C ALA A 54 3.16 20.91 -33.21
N LYS A 55 2.22 21.05 -34.17
CA LYS A 55 0.80 20.73 -33.97
C LYS A 55 0.55 19.25 -33.67
N VAL A 56 1.24 18.35 -34.36
CA VAL A 56 1.14 16.90 -34.08
C VAL A 56 1.65 16.59 -32.68
N ARG A 57 2.81 17.13 -32.29
CA ARG A 57 3.35 16.96 -30.94
C ARG A 57 2.42 17.49 -29.86
N GLU A 58 1.78 18.64 -30.10
CA GLU A 58 0.81 19.19 -29.16
C GLU A 58 -0.40 18.26 -29.01
N THR A 59 -1.03 17.87 -30.14
CA THR A 59 -2.22 17.02 -30.14
C THR A 59 -1.93 15.67 -29.49
N ARG A 60 -0.87 14.99 -29.93
CA ARG A 60 -0.44 13.69 -29.39
C ARG A 60 -0.01 13.79 -27.93
N GLY A 61 0.60 14.91 -27.52
CA GLY A 61 0.98 15.15 -26.14
C GLY A 61 -0.23 15.19 -25.20
N LYS A 62 -1.31 15.87 -25.60
CA LYS A 62 -2.57 15.89 -24.84
C LYS A 62 -3.20 14.50 -24.76
N GLU A 63 -3.30 13.79 -25.88
CA GLU A 63 -3.81 12.42 -25.91
C GLU A 63 -3.02 11.47 -25.00
N LEU A 64 -1.68 11.60 -24.97
CA LEU A 64 -0.83 10.81 -24.09
C LEU A 64 -1.15 11.07 -22.61
N LEU A 65 -1.32 12.33 -22.23
CA LEU A 65 -1.67 12.67 -20.85
C LEU A 65 -3.07 12.19 -20.48
N GLN A 66 -4.03 12.22 -21.41
CA GLN A 66 -5.37 11.70 -21.20
C GLN A 66 -5.36 10.18 -20.99
N MET A 67 -4.57 9.47 -21.79
CA MET A 67 -4.35 8.03 -21.62
C MET A 67 -3.65 7.71 -20.29
N ALA A 68 -2.57 8.43 -19.99
CA ALA A 68 -1.81 8.27 -18.74
C ALA A 68 -2.70 8.54 -17.51
N TYR A 69 -3.59 9.54 -17.59
CA TYR A 69 -4.55 9.88 -16.54
C TYR A 69 -5.52 8.75 -16.22
N ARG A 70 -6.20 8.21 -17.25
CA ARG A 70 -7.14 7.10 -17.06
C ARG A 70 -6.45 5.89 -16.42
N ARG A 71 -5.25 5.54 -16.91
CA ARG A 71 -4.48 4.41 -16.38
C ARG A 71 -3.96 4.66 -14.96
N HIS A 72 -3.54 5.89 -14.64
CA HIS A 72 -3.16 6.26 -13.28
C HIS A 72 -4.34 6.15 -12.31
N ARG A 73 -5.54 6.56 -12.71
CA ARG A 73 -6.74 6.42 -11.88
C ARG A 73 -7.14 4.97 -11.67
N GLU A 74 -7.14 4.18 -12.73
CA GLU A 74 -7.37 2.73 -12.64
C GLU A 74 -6.36 2.07 -11.70
N PHE A 75 -5.08 2.41 -11.82
CA PHE A 75 -4.02 1.95 -10.91
C PHE A 75 -4.31 2.33 -9.45
N LYS A 76 -4.59 3.61 -9.18
CA LYS A 76 -4.91 4.09 -7.83
C LYS A 76 -6.18 3.44 -7.25
N ALA A 77 -7.20 3.21 -8.07
CA ALA A 77 -8.41 2.52 -7.66
C ALA A 77 -8.11 1.07 -7.24
N LEU A 78 -7.30 0.34 -8.02
CA LEU A 78 -6.86 -1.01 -7.66
C LEU A 78 -6.06 -1.04 -6.36
N LEU A 79 -5.17 -0.06 -6.13
CA LEU A 79 -4.44 0.03 -4.87
C LEU A 79 -5.35 0.38 -3.69
N ALA A 80 -6.32 1.29 -3.87
CA ALA A 80 -7.30 1.62 -2.84
C ALA A 80 -8.17 0.41 -2.48
N ASP A 81 -8.63 -0.36 -3.47
CA ASP A 81 -9.35 -1.61 -3.25
C ASP A 81 -8.48 -2.65 -2.53
N ALA A 82 -7.19 -2.76 -2.89
CA ALA A 82 -6.26 -3.64 -2.18
C ALA A 82 -6.16 -3.29 -0.70
N ARG A 83 -5.95 -2.00 -0.38
CA ARG A 83 -5.88 -1.49 1.00
C ARG A 83 -7.16 -1.77 1.78
N LYS A 84 -8.32 -1.37 1.22
CA LYS A 84 -9.63 -1.59 1.85
C LYS A 84 -9.84 -3.06 2.20
N ASN A 85 -9.54 -3.98 1.28
CA ASN A 85 -9.72 -5.41 1.52
C ASN A 85 -8.67 -5.99 2.48
N ALA A 86 -7.45 -5.45 2.50
CA ALA A 86 -6.41 -5.86 3.45
C ALA A 86 -6.76 -5.41 4.88
N GLU A 87 -7.11 -4.14 5.06
CA GLU A 87 -7.55 -3.58 6.35
C GLU A 87 -8.76 -4.35 6.91
N ALA A 88 -9.73 -4.70 6.06
CA ALA A 88 -10.88 -5.49 6.49
C ALA A 88 -10.50 -6.89 7.05
N VAL A 89 -9.36 -7.46 6.64
CA VAL A 89 -8.85 -8.72 7.19
C VAL A 89 -8.05 -8.48 8.47
N ILE A 90 -7.17 -7.46 8.46
CA ILE A 90 -6.34 -7.09 9.60
C ILE A 90 -7.20 -6.77 10.81
N TYR A 91 -8.28 -6.02 10.59
CA TYR A 91 -9.21 -5.57 11.63
C TYR A 91 -10.47 -6.44 11.73
N SER A 92 -10.47 -7.64 11.13
CA SER A 92 -11.57 -8.58 11.32
C SER A 92 -11.62 -9.09 12.77
N ASP A 93 -12.83 -9.27 13.31
CA ASP A 93 -13.02 -9.73 14.69
C ASP A 93 -12.29 -11.05 14.95
N ILE A 94 -11.51 -11.09 16.04
CA ILE A 94 -10.87 -12.32 16.49
C ILE A 94 -11.96 -13.25 17.04
N PRO A 95 -12.08 -14.50 16.54
CA PRO A 95 -13.13 -15.41 16.96
C PRO A 95 -13.16 -15.59 18.47
N LYS A 96 -14.32 -15.33 19.07
CA LYS A 96 -14.52 -15.46 20.51
C LYS A 96 -14.60 -16.94 20.92
N PRO A 97 -13.81 -17.40 21.90
CA PRO A 97 -13.88 -18.77 22.42
C PRO A 97 -15.22 -19.04 23.12
N ASP A 98 -15.47 -20.29 23.49
CA ASP A 98 -16.64 -20.62 24.31
C ASP A 98 -16.54 -19.96 25.70
N GLN A 99 -17.70 -19.73 26.31
CA GLN A 99 -17.81 -18.98 27.56
C GLN A 99 -17.02 -19.62 28.71
N THR A 100 -16.93 -20.96 28.75
CA THR A 100 -16.19 -21.68 29.82
C THR A 100 -14.69 -21.40 29.73
N LYS A 101 -14.12 -21.40 28.53
CA LYS A 101 -12.71 -21.05 28.33
C LYS A 101 -12.43 -19.60 28.68
N ILE A 102 -13.35 -18.70 28.33
CA ILE A 102 -13.22 -17.28 28.68
C ILE A 102 -13.17 -17.10 30.19
N GLU A 103 -14.06 -17.76 30.93
CA GLU A 103 -14.09 -17.68 32.39
C GLU A 103 -12.81 -18.22 33.04
N ARG A 104 -12.31 -19.36 32.56
CA ARG A 104 -11.04 -19.94 33.02
C ARG A 104 -9.84 -19.04 32.73
N PHE A 105 -9.82 -18.44 31.54
CA PHE A 105 -8.80 -17.46 31.18
C PHE A 105 -8.88 -16.23 32.07
N ASP A 106 -10.07 -15.64 32.25
CA ASP A 106 -10.25 -14.42 33.04
C ASP A 106 -9.93 -14.65 34.53
N GLU A 107 -10.19 -15.85 35.08
CA GLU A 107 -9.72 -16.25 36.40
C GLU A 107 -8.18 -16.31 36.47
N SER A 108 -7.56 -17.06 35.56
CA SER A 108 -6.10 -17.22 35.50
C SER A 108 -5.38 -15.89 35.26
N PHE A 109 -5.96 -15.02 34.44
CA PHE A 109 -5.44 -13.69 34.13
C PHE A 109 -5.51 -12.74 35.33
N ARG A 110 -6.62 -12.77 36.08
CA ARG A 110 -6.73 -12.03 37.36
C ARG A 110 -5.71 -12.50 38.38
N LYS A 111 -5.48 -13.82 38.45
CA LYS A 111 -4.45 -14.40 39.32
C LYS A 111 -3.06 -13.90 38.91
N LEU A 112 -2.72 -13.93 37.62
CA LEU A 112 -1.44 -13.40 37.13
C LEU A 112 -1.27 -11.92 37.51
N ARG A 113 -2.26 -11.06 37.25
CA ARG A 113 -2.17 -9.63 37.60
C ARG A 113 -1.85 -9.43 39.08
N THR A 114 -2.53 -10.18 39.95
CA THR A 114 -2.31 -10.14 41.40
C THR A 114 -0.89 -10.61 41.74
N GLU A 115 -0.42 -11.70 41.13
CA GLU A 115 0.94 -12.22 41.37
C GLU A 115 2.03 -11.25 40.89
N LEU A 116 1.85 -10.57 39.76
CA LEU A 116 2.79 -9.56 39.28
C LEU A 116 2.83 -8.33 40.20
N MET A 117 1.67 -7.87 40.67
CA MET A 117 1.59 -6.75 41.62
C MET A 117 2.27 -7.05 42.97
N LEU A 118 2.24 -8.31 43.42
CA LEU A 118 2.83 -8.74 44.69
C LEU A 118 4.26 -9.30 44.53
N ALA A 119 4.81 -9.31 43.32
CA ALA A 119 6.15 -9.81 43.06
C ALA A 119 7.21 -8.92 43.73
N ARG A 120 8.34 -9.54 44.11
CA ARG A 120 9.48 -8.86 44.75
C ARG A 120 10.73 -8.81 43.87
N ASP A 121 10.69 -9.50 42.75
CA ASP A 121 11.83 -9.67 41.84
C ASP A 121 11.33 -9.50 40.40
N GLY A 122 11.92 -8.54 39.68
CA GLY A 122 11.50 -8.19 38.33
C GLY A 122 11.73 -9.32 37.33
N LYS A 123 12.82 -10.08 37.48
CA LYS A 123 13.14 -11.21 36.59
C LYS A 123 12.15 -12.35 36.73
N ALA A 124 11.80 -12.73 37.97
CA ALA A 124 10.79 -13.73 38.24
C ALA A 124 9.40 -13.28 37.77
N ALA A 125 9.06 -11.99 37.93
CA ALA A 125 7.81 -11.43 37.43
C ALA A 125 7.73 -11.48 35.90
N ALA A 126 8.79 -11.06 35.20
CA ALA A 126 8.89 -11.15 33.74
C ALA A 126 8.74 -12.61 33.26
N GLN A 127 9.43 -13.55 33.92
CA GLN A 127 9.35 -14.97 33.58
C GLN A 127 7.94 -15.56 33.79
N LYS A 128 7.23 -15.14 34.84
CA LYS A 128 5.82 -15.52 35.05
C LYS A 128 4.91 -14.99 33.95
N LEU A 129 5.10 -13.74 33.54
CA LEU A 129 4.36 -13.16 32.41
C LEU A 129 4.63 -13.94 31.12
N THR A 130 5.88 -14.34 30.87
CA THR A 130 6.26 -15.18 29.73
C THR A 130 5.56 -16.53 29.75
N GLN A 131 5.63 -17.25 30.87
CA GLN A 131 4.99 -18.55 31.02
C GLN A 131 3.47 -18.47 30.83
N PHE A 132 2.84 -17.39 31.29
CA PHE A 132 1.41 -17.20 31.09
C PHE A 132 1.07 -16.97 29.61
N ILE A 133 1.83 -16.13 28.91
CA ILE A 133 1.62 -15.88 27.47
C ILE A 133 1.82 -17.16 26.65
N GLU A 134 2.88 -17.91 26.93
CA GLU A 134 3.20 -19.18 26.26
C GLU A 134 2.18 -20.29 26.56
N GLY A 135 1.52 -20.24 27.72
CA GLY A 135 0.49 -21.22 28.11
C GLY A 135 -0.89 -20.93 27.54
N VAL A 136 -1.04 -19.93 26.69
CA VAL A 136 -2.30 -19.53 26.06
C VAL A 136 -2.24 -19.88 24.57
N ASP A 137 -3.18 -20.71 24.11
CA ASP A 137 -3.17 -21.19 22.71
C ASP A 137 -4.10 -20.38 21.78
N GLU A 138 -5.05 -19.62 22.33
CA GLU A 138 -6.09 -18.97 21.53
C GLU A 138 -5.81 -17.48 21.30
N ARG A 139 -5.87 -17.08 20.03
CA ARG A 139 -5.61 -15.70 19.57
C ARG A 139 -6.43 -14.63 20.32
N TYR A 140 -7.68 -14.94 20.66
CA TYR A 140 -8.55 -14.04 21.43
C TYR A 140 -7.94 -13.68 22.79
N PHE A 141 -7.32 -14.65 23.45
CA PHE A 141 -6.70 -14.44 24.75
C PHE A 141 -5.36 -13.72 24.64
N HIS A 142 -4.55 -14.04 23.63
CA HIS A 142 -3.35 -13.26 23.32
C HIS A 142 -3.67 -11.79 23.02
N HIS A 143 -4.74 -11.49 22.29
CA HIS A 143 -5.20 -10.13 22.06
C HIS A 143 -5.58 -9.42 23.37
N LYS A 144 -6.38 -10.06 24.24
CA LYS A 144 -6.69 -9.54 25.58
C LYS A 144 -5.45 -9.24 26.42
N ILE A 145 -4.41 -10.10 26.33
CA ILE A 145 -3.14 -9.85 27.03
C ILE A 145 -2.44 -8.64 26.44
N SER A 146 -2.43 -8.49 25.11
CA SER A 146 -1.82 -7.36 24.40
C SER A 146 -2.45 -6.03 24.82
N GLU A 147 -3.79 -5.96 24.89
CA GLU A 147 -4.52 -4.78 25.36
C GLU A 147 -4.13 -4.36 26.79
N ALA A 148 -3.81 -5.32 27.65
CA ALA A 148 -3.41 -5.10 29.03
C ALA A 148 -1.88 -5.05 29.22
N TYR A 149 -1.08 -5.20 28.16
CA TYR A 149 0.35 -5.46 28.28
C TYR A 149 1.11 -4.27 28.88
N ALA A 150 0.67 -3.04 28.61
CA ALA A 150 1.24 -1.84 29.23
C ALA A 150 1.14 -1.88 30.77
N ASP A 151 0.00 -2.31 31.32
CA ASP A 151 -0.20 -2.43 32.77
C ASP A 151 0.67 -3.56 33.36
N LEU A 152 0.70 -4.71 32.66
CA LEU A 152 1.47 -5.89 33.09
C LEU A 152 2.98 -5.59 33.11
N SER A 153 3.49 -4.99 32.04
CA SER A 153 4.91 -4.61 31.90
C SER A 153 5.30 -3.52 32.91
N THR A 154 4.42 -2.56 33.20
CA THR A 154 4.66 -1.55 34.24
C THR A 154 4.86 -2.17 35.62
N SER A 155 4.11 -3.23 35.94
CA SER A 155 4.26 -3.96 37.21
C SER A 155 5.64 -4.62 37.33
N VAL A 156 6.19 -5.12 36.22
CA VAL A 156 7.55 -5.67 36.16
C VAL A 156 8.61 -4.56 36.22
N LEU A 157 8.44 -3.48 35.45
CA LEU A 157 9.40 -2.37 35.36
C LEU A 157 9.52 -1.57 36.66
N THR A 158 8.50 -1.60 37.52
CA THR A 158 8.56 -1.01 38.86
C THR A 158 9.58 -1.73 39.75
N LEU A 159 9.82 -3.02 39.51
CA LEU A 159 10.79 -3.85 40.25
C LEU A 159 12.19 -3.80 39.63
N ASP A 160 12.27 -3.79 38.29
CA ASP A 160 13.53 -3.71 37.53
C ASP A 160 13.34 -2.89 36.25
N ASN A 161 13.89 -1.68 36.24
CA ASN A 161 13.80 -0.75 35.10
C ASN A 161 15.08 -0.69 34.26
N SER A 162 15.90 -1.74 34.30
CA SER A 162 17.13 -1.82 33.51
C SER A 162 16.82 -1.83 32.00
N SER A 163 17.79 -1.37 31.20
CA SER A 163 17.69 -1.43 29.73
C SER A 163 17.49 -2.86 29.22
N GLY A 164 18.11 -3.85 29.87
CA GLY A 164 17.94 -5.26 29.56
C GLY A 164 16.50 -5.75 29.79
N MET A 165 15.88 -5.35 30.90
CA MET A 165 14.48 -5.70 31.19
C MET A 165 13.52 -5.07 30.18
N ARG A 166 13.72 -3.79 29.83
CA ARG A 166 12.91 -3.11 28.81
C ARG A 166 13.00 -3.79 27.44
N LEU A 167 14.20 -4.19 27.02
CA LEU A 167 14.40 -4.91 25.78
C LEU A 167 13.69 -6.27 25.80
N ALA A 168 13.80 -7.02 26.90
CA ALA A 168 13.14 -8.32 27.04
C ALA A 168 11.60 -8.19 26.96
N LEU A 169 11.03 -7.22 27.66
CA LEU A 169 9.58 -6.94 27.61
C LEU A 169 9.12 -6.46 26.23
N SER A 170 9.97 -5.70 25.51
CA SER A 170 9.69 -5.31 24.11
C SER A 170 9.64 -6.55 23.20
N GLN A 171 10.64 -7.42 23.26
CA GLN A 171 10.68 -8.65 22.46
C GLN A 171 9.49 -9.57 22.77
N GLN A 172 9.12 -9.66 24.04
CA GLN A 172 7.95 -10.41 24.47
C GLN A 172 6.64 -9.82 23.90
N TYR A 173 6.50 -8.50 23.85
CA TYR A 173 5.36 -7.83 23.23
C TYR A 173 5.30 -8.09 21.73
N ASP A 174 6.44 -8.02 21.05
CA ASP A 174 6.53 -8.31 19.61
C ASP A 174 6.11 -9.75 19.31
N ASN A 175 6.58 -10.71 20.12
CA ASN A 175 6.19 -12.12 20.00
C ASN A 175 4.69 -12.33 20.29
N LEU A 176 4.13 -11.63 21.29
CA LEU A 176 2.69 -11.68 21.60
C LEU A 176 1.86 -11.13 20.43
N ASN A 177 2.29 -10.02 19.82
CA ASN A 177 1.60 -9.45 18.67
C ASN A 177 1.61 -10.41 17.48
N ALA A 178 2.72 -11.09 17.24
CA ALA A 178 2.80 -12.12 16.22
C ALA A 178 1.90 -13.34 16.51
N SER A 179 1.62 -13.66 17.78
CA SER A 179 0.89 -14.88 18.15
C SER A 179 -0.64 -14.78 18.00
N TYR A 180 -1.23 -13.58 18.15
CA TYR A 180 -2.65 -13.38 17.85
C TYR A 180 -2.92 -12.91 16.42
N GLU A 181 -1.90 -12.51 15.68
CA GLU A 181 -2.04 -12.18 14.28
C GLU A 181 -2.39 -13.44 13.48
N SER A 182 -3.49 -13.38 12.74
CA SER A 182 -3.85 -14.50 11.86
C SER A 182 -2.88 -14.59 10.68
N PRO A 183 -2.57 -15.79 10.16
CA PRO A 183 -1.82 -15.89 8.90
C PRO A 183 -2.49 -15.13 7.74
N ASP A 184 -3.81 -14.93 7.83
CA ASP A 184 -4.57 -14.10 6.89
C ASP A 184 -4.32 -12.60 7.09
N ALA A 185 -4.18 -12.13 8.34
CA ALA A 185 -3.87 -10.75 8.70
C ALA A 185 -2.41 -10.40 8.37
N GLU A 186 -1.47 -11.30 8.64
CA GLU A 186 -0.07 -11.14 8.20
C GLU A 186 0.01 -11.01 6.67
N ALA A 187 -0.63 -11.92 5.94
CA ALA A 187 -0.69 -11.83 4.47
C ALA A 187 -1.41 -10.56 3.98
N ALA A 188 -2.40 -10.06 4.73
CA ALA A 188 -3.07 -8.81 4.43
C ALA A 188 -2.17 -7.59 4.71
N ARG A 189 -1.36 -7.58 5.77
CA ARG A 189 -0.33 -6.54 6.00
C ARG A 189 0.68 -6.50 4.88
N ASN A 190 1.22 -7.66 4.49
CA ASN A 190 2.12 -7.73 3.34
C ASN A 190 1.49 -7.16 2.07
N SER A 191 0.18 -7.39 1.87
CA SER A 191 -0.58 -6.81 0.77
C SER A 191 -0.73 -5.28 0.90
N LEU A 192 -1.02 -4.79 2.10
CA LEU A 192 -1.11 -3.36 2.42
C LEU A 192 0.22 -2.65 2.15
N ASP A 193 1.32 -3.21 2.63
CA ASP A 193 2.68 -2.67 2.45
C ASP A 193 3.05 -2.65 0.96
N THR A 194 2.80 -3.74 0.25
CA THR A 194 3.02 -3.81 -1.21
C THR A 194 2.22 -2.72 -1.93
N ALA A 195 0.96 -2.50 -1.58
CA ALA A 195 0.14 -1.47 -2.19
C ALA A 195 0.68 -0.05 -1.92
N ASN A 196 1.18 0.20 -0.70
CA ASN A 196 1.79 1.48 -0.33
C ASN A 196 3.11 1.72 -1.08
N ASP A 197 3.98 0.72 -1.17
CA ASP A 197 5.23 0.79 -1.94
C ASP A 197 4.96 1.05 -3.42
N MET A 198 3.95 0.39 -3.98
CA MET A 198 3.53 0.59 -5.37
C MET A 198 3.01 2.00 -5.62
N GLU A 199 2.26 2.60 -4.69
CA GLU A 199 1.76 3.98 -4.81
C GLU A 199 2.88 5.02 -4.79
N GLN A 200 3.92 4.78 -3.98
CA GLN A 200 5.09 5.66 -3.89
C GLN A 200 6.04 5.52 -5.09
N SER A 201 5.97 4.39 -5.79
CA SER A 201 6.80 4.13 -6.96
C SER A 201 6.33 4.88 -8.20
N GLN A 202 7.26 5.22 -9.11
CA GLN A 202 6.92 5.80 -10.40
C GLN A 202 6.06 4.84 -11.23
N PHE A 203 4.99 5.35 -11.86
CA PHE A 203 4.06 4.55 -12.66
C PHE A 203 4.59 4.26 -14.07
N PHE A 204 5.18 5.27 -14.71
CA PHE A 204 6.00 5.16 -15.90
C PHE A 204 7.47 5.22 -15.52
N LEU A 205 8.26 4.30 -16.09
CA LEU A 205 9.70 4.25 -15.90
C LEU A 205 10.37 5.50 -16.50
N LYS A 206 11.53 5.88 -15.94
CA LYS A 206 12.34 7.00 -16.42
C LYS A 206 12.63 6.96 -17.93
N VAL A 207 12.87 5.77 -18.49
CA VAL A 207 13.08 5.61 -19.94
C VAL A 207 11.87 6.05 -20.78
N VAL A 208 10.65 5.88 -20.26
CA VAL A 208 9.43 6.37 -20.92
C VAL A 208 9.37 7.89 -20.81
N GLU A 209 9.67 8.45 -19.63
CA GLU A 209 9.73 9.90 -19.42
C GLU A 209 10.73 10.59 -20.37
N ASP A 210 11.94 10.03 -20.50
CA ASP A 210 12.98 10.54 -21.39
C ASP A 210 12.54 10.45 -22.87
N SER A 211 11.92 9.34 -23.29
CA SER A 211 11.38 9.20 -24.64
C SER A 211 10.23 10.20 -24.92
N VAL A 212 9.40 10.51 -23.92
CA VAL A 212 8.38 11.57 -24.04
C VAL A 212 9.03 12.93 -24.18
N ARG A 213 10.09 13.20 -23.43
CA ARG A 213 10.82 14.47 -23.52
C ARG A 213 11.39 14.66 -24.92
N GLU A 214 11.95 13.62 -25.54
CA GLU A 214 12.47 13.65 -26.90
C GLU A 214 11.37 13.80 -27.96
N GLY A 215 10.29 13.02 -27.83
CA GLY A 215 9.22 12.96 -28.82
C GLY A 215 8.28 14.17 -28.79
N LEU A 216 7.88 14.57 -27.59
CA LEU A 216 6.80 15.53 -27.32
C LEU A 216 7.27 16.79 -26.58
N GLY A 217 8.44 16.76 -25.96
CA GLY A 217 9.03 17.90 -25.25
C GLY A 217 8.82 17.87 -23.73
N VAL A 218 9.49 18.81 -23.06
CA VAL A 218 9.54 18.89 -21.59
C VAL A 218 8.15 19.05 -20.98
N ARG A 219 7.28 19.85 -21.61
CA ARG A 219 5.91 20.13 -21.15
C ARG A 219 5.17 18.84 -20.81
N TYR A 220 5.20 17.83 -21.69
CA TYR A 220 4.46 16.59 -21.46
C TYR A 220 5.23 15.59 -20.58
N SER A 221 6.56 15.53 -20.70
CA SER A 221 7.37 14.62 -19.88
C SER A 221 7.26 14.91 -18.39
N SER A 222 7.16 16.19 -18.01
CA SER A 222 7.06 16.60 -16.61
C SER A 222 5.76 16.18 -15.93
N PHE A 223 4.72 15.82 -16.69
CA PHE A 223 3.41 15.44 -16.15
C PHE A 223 3.02 13.98 -16.38
N ILE A 224 3.78 13.18 -17.12
CA ILE A 224 3.36 11.81 -17.46
C ILE A 224 3.16 10.92 -16.21
N ASN A 225 3.94 11.15 -15.15
CA ASN A 225 3.83 10.47 -13.86
C ASN A 225 2.97 11.25 -12.82
N ASN A 226 2.50 12.45 -13.18
CA ASN A 226 1.72 13.31 -12.31
C ASN A 226 0.69 14.09 -13.16
N THR A 227 -0.22 13.34 -13.77
CA THR A 227 -1.22 13.87 -14.69
C THR A 227 -2.24 14.76 -13.99
N GLU A 228 -2.51 14.53 -12.70
CA GLU A 228 -3.39 15.39 -11.90
C GLU A 228 -2.89 16.84 -11.85
N SER A 229 -1.57 17.04 -11.68
CA SER A 229 -1.01 18.39 -11.72
C SER A 229 -1.07 19.04 -13.09
N TYR A 230 -1.20 18.30 -14.18
CA TYR A 230 -1.47 18.89 -15.50
C TYR A 230 -2.91 19.39 -15.58
N TYR A 231 -3.87 18.52 -15.21
CA TYR A 231 -5.28 18.84 -15.32
C TYR A 231 -5.75 19.88 -14.31
N SER A 232 -5.04 20.11 -13.20
CA SER A 232 -5.34 21.26 -12.33
C SER A 232 -5.13 22.61 -13.03
N TYR A 233 -4.31 22.68 -14.09
CA TYR A 233 -4.11 23.90 -14.89
C TYR A 233 -4.82 23.86 -16.25
N HIS A 234 -5.29 22.68 -16.67
CA HIS A 234 -5.90 22.41 -17.98
C HIS A 234 -7.19 21.60 -17.81
N GLU A 235 -8.07 22.08 -16.94
CA GLU A 235 -9.31 21.39 -16.55
C GLU A 235 -10.23 21.13 -17.75
N ASP A 236 -10.22 22.01 -18.74
CA ASP A 236 -10.95 21.90 -20.01
C ASP A 236 -10.47 20.73 -20.88
N GLU A 237 -9.24 20.26 -20.67
CA GLU A 237 -8.66 19.12 -21.39
C GLU A 237 -8.79 17.79 -20.63
N ARG A 238 -9.34 17.82 -19.40
CA ARG A 238 -9.53 16.64 -18.56
C ARG A 238 -10.46 15.65 -19.28
N PRO A 239 -10.08 14.36 -19.38
CA PRO A 239 -10.98 13.34 -19.91
C PRO A 239 -12.29 13.38 -19.13
N ALA A 240 -13.43 13.47 -19.84
CA ALA A 240 -14.74 13.29 -19.21
C ALA A 240 -14.73 11.95 -18.47
N ASP A 241 -15.07 11.99 -17.19
CA ASP A 241 -15.12 10.82 -16.31
C ASP A 241 -16.07 9.77 -16.90
N ASP A 242 -15.53 8.67 -17.42
CA ASP A 242 -16.13 7.38 -17.13
C ASP A 242 -15.88 7.17 -15.63
N ALA A 243 -16.77 7.72 -14.80
CA ALA A 243 -16.59 7.82 -13.36
C ALA A 243 -16.15 6.46 -12.78
N PRO A 244 -15.08 6.38 -11.96
CA PRO A 244 -14.90 5.22 -11.12
C PRO A 244 -16.14 5.15 -10.25
N ALA A 245 -16.86 4.03 -10.33
CA ALA A 245 -18.04 3.76 -9.54
C ALA A 245 -17.75 4.18 -8.09
N THR A 246 -18.45 5.22 -7.64
CA THR A 246 -18.53 5.57 -6.23
C THR A 246 -19.05 4.33 -5.52
N ASN A 247 -18.14 3.63 -4.82
CA ASN A 247 -18.49 2.56 -3.91
C ASN A 247 -19.35 3.15 -2.79
N ASN A 248 -20.67 2.95 -2.86
CA ASN A 248 -21.56 2.93 -1.70
C ASN A 248 -21.46 1.57 -1.02
#